data_AF-A0A258ER82-F1
#
_entry.id   AF-A0A258ER82-F1
#
_cell.length_a   1.000
_cell.length_b   1.000
_cell.length_c   1.000
_cell.angle_alpha   90.00
_cell.angle_beta   90.00
_cell.angle_gamma   90.00
#
_symmetry.space_group_name_H-M   'P 1'
#
loop_
_entity.id
_entity.type
_entity.pdbx_description
1 polymer ?
#
loop_
_entity_poly.entity_id
_entity_poly.type
_entity_poly.pdbx_seq_one_letter_code
_entity_poly.pdbx_strand_id
1 'polypeptide(L)'
;MHEVNIVVDTNIIFSAILNPNGKIGDLLLDPLDRFAFFAKLVLSKVNWVDLDTISEESWMKAFQLVKQIDEFDAPFVALSLNMNSYLCTGDKRLKNGLKVLGYDKVIETDSLLEIRNALD
;
A
#
# COMPACT_ATOMS: atom_id res chain seq x y z
N MET A 1 19.73 -32.23 15.30
CA MET A 1 19.34 -31.56 14.04
C MET A 1 19.90 -30.15 14.12
N HIS A 2 20.54 -29.66 13.06
CA HIS A 2 20.98 -28.25 13.03
C HIS A 2 19.80 -27.39 12.61
N GLU A 3 19.46 -26.43 13.46
CA GLU A 3 18.45 -25.43 13.20
C GLU A 3 19.05 -24.35 12.28
N VAL A 4 18.36 -24.04 11.19
CA VAL A 4 18.76 -22.99 10.24
C VAL A 4 17.77 -21.85 10.38
N ASN A 5 18.26 -20.70 10.84
CA ASN A 5 17.47 -19.48 10.92
C ASN A 5 17.55 -18.74 9.59
N ILE A 6 16.41 -18.36 9.05
CA ILE A 6 16.29 -17.59 7.80
C ILE A 6 15.60 -16.27 8.12
N VAL A 7 16.18 -15.16 7.67
CA VAL A 7 15.57 -13.84 7.72
C VAL A 7 14.98 -13.55 6.34
N VAL A 8 13.72 -13.13 6.30
CA VAL A 8 13.00 -12.81 5.06
C VAL A 8 12.58 -11.35 5.06
N ASP A 9 12.56 -10.74 3.87
CA ASP A 9 12.00 -9.40 3.67
C ASP A 9 10.46 -9.46 3.74
N THR A 10 9.86 -8.38 4.24
CA THR A 10 8.42 -8.11 4.18
C THR A 10 7.83 -8.30 2.78
N ASN A 11 8.52 -7.91 1.71
CA ASN A 11 8.04 -8.11 0.34
C ASN A 11 7.84 -9.60 -0.02
N ILE A 12 8.66 -10.47 0.55
CA ILE A 12 8.53 -11.93 0.38
C ILE A 12 7.30 -12.44 1.15
N ILE A 13 7.07 -11.91 2.36
CA ILE A 13 5.86 -12.22 3.14
C ILE A 13 4.59 -11.77 2.41
N PHE A 14 4.56 -10.55 1.88
CA PHE A 14 3.43 -10.06 1.09
C PHE A 14 3.22 -10.92 -0.16
N SER A 15 4.28 -11.28 -0.88
CA SER A 15 4.18 -12.19 -2.03
C SER A 15 3.54 -13.53 -1.65
N ALA A 16 3.92 -14.09 -0.49
CA ALA A 16 3.31 -15.31 0.04
C ALA A 16 1.82 -15.12 0.34
N ILE A 17 1.44 -14.01 0.97
CA ILE A 17 0.05 -13.69 1.34
C ILE A 17 -0.83 -13.44 0.11
N LEU A 18 -0.30 -12.73 -0.90
CA LEU A 18 -1.02 -12.38 -2.13
C LEU A 18 -1.20 -13.59 -3.06
N ASN A 19 -0.24 -14.51 -3.05
CA ASN A 19 -0.30 -15.75 -3.82
C ASN A 19 0.00 -16.96 -2.92
N PRO A 20 -0.95 -17.34 -2.03
CA PRO A 20 -0.74 -18.37 -1.02
C PRO A 20 -0.53 -19.77 -1.61
N ASN A 21 -1.04 -20.01 -2.83
CA ASN A 21 -0.86 -21.28 -3.55
C ASN A 21 0.37 -21.26 -4.49
N GLY A 22 1.20 -20.21 -4.42
CA GLY A 22 2.45 -20.12 -5.17
C GLY A 22 3.62 -20.68 -4.37
N LYS A 23 4.75 -20.94 -5.04
CA LYS A 23 5.95 -21.54 -4.43
C LYS A 23 6.42 -20.86 -3.13
N ILE A 24 6.32 -19.53 -3.03
CA ILE A 24 6.69 -18.78 -1.82
C ILE A 24 5.64 -18.94 -0.72
N GLY A 25 4.36 -18.92 -1.09
CA GLY A 25 3.23 -19.24 -0.22
C GLY A 25 3.38 -20.61 0.40
N ASP A 26 3.55 -21.65 -0.42
CA ASP A 26 3.76 -23.03 0.03
C ASP A 26 4.97 -23.19 0.96
N LEU A 27 6.04 -22.41 0.74
CA LEU A 27 7.28 -22.49 1.50
C LEU A 27 7.21 -21.77 2.86
N LEU A 28 6.51 -20.64 2.93
CA LEU A 28 6.51 -19.75 4.10
C LEU A 28 5.22 -19.83 4.92
N LEU A 29 4.11 -20.11 4.27
CA LEU A 29 2.79 -20.26 4.87
C LEU A 29 2.48 -21.76 4.89
N ASP A 30 3.00 -22.44 5.91
CA ASP A 30 2.69 -23.85 6.18
C ASP A 30 1.16 -24.09 6.00
N PRO A 31 0.72 -25.12 5.25
CA PRO A 31 -0.69 -25.39 4.93
C PRO A 31 -1.64 -25.60 6.12
N LEU A 32 -1.19 -25.45 7.37
CA LEU A 32 -2.06 -25.34 8.53
C LEU A 32 -2.86 -24.03 8.42
N ASP A 33 -4.03 -24.13 7.78
CA ASP A 33 -5.17 -23.22 7.55
C ASP A 33 -5.24 -21.87 8.31
N ARG A 34 -4.63 -21.73 9.49
CA ARG A 34 -4.61 -20.52 10.31
C ARG A 34 -3.98 -19.31 9.62
N PHE A 35 -2.82 -19.45 8.97
CA PHE A 35 -2.19 -18.32 8.27
C PHE A 35 -2.94 -17.94 7.00
N ALA A 36 -3.40 -18.92 6.23
CA ALA A 36 -4.25 -18.69 5.06
C ALA A 36 -5.60 -18.03 5.45
N PHE A 37 -6.22 -18.46 6.55
CA PHE A 37 -7.43 -17.84 7.09
C PHE A 37 -7.19 -16.39 7.51
N PHE A 38 -6.09 -16.13 8.24
CA PHE A 38 -5.74 -14.78 8.67
C PHE A 38 -5.46 -13.85 7.48
N ALA A 39 -4.66 -14.31 6.51
CA ALA A 39 -4.42 -13.61 5.25
C ALA A 39 -5.75 -13.28 4.55
N LYS A 40 -6.63 -14.28 4.38
CA LYS A 40 -7.94 -14.08 3.76
C LYS A 40 -8.79 -13.05 4.52
N LEU A 41 -8.79 -13.09 5.86
CA LEU A 41 -9.52 -12.14 6.69
C LEU A 41 -9.02 -10.71 6.46
N VAL A 42 -7.71 -10.49 6.49
CA VAL A 42 -7.09 -9.17 6.26
C VAL A 42 -7.36 -8.69 4.83
N LEU A 43 -7.07 -9.51 3.82
CA LEU A 43 -7.24 -9.14 2.41
C LEU A 43 -8.70 -8.91 2.04
N SER A 44 -9.66 -9.56 2.74
CA SER A 44 -11.10 -9.31 2.51
C SER A 44 -11.56 -7.89 2.89
N LYS A 45 -10.75 -7.15 3.63
CA LYS A 45 -11.00 -5.74 4.00
C LYS A 45 -10.31 -4.75 3.05
N VAL A 46 -9.55 -5.23 2.07
CA VAL A 46 -8.81 -4.42 1.11
C VAL A 46 -9.59 -4.35 -0.21
N ASN A 47 -9.77 -3.14 -0.72
CA ASN A 47 -10.29 -2.92 -2.07
C ASN A 47 -9.13 -2.92 -3.06
N TRP A 48 -9.15 -3.89 -3.97
CA TRP A 48 -8.16 -4.00 -5.04
C TRP A 48 -8.56 -3.10 -6.20
N VAL A 49 -7.59 -2.35 -6.73
CA VAL A 49 -7.81 -1.41 -7.82
C VAL A 49 -6.84 -1.72 -8.93
N ASP A 50 -7.39 -1.91 -10.13
CA ASP A 50 -6.59 -2.05 -11.34
C ASP A 50 -6.11 -0.65 -11.79
N LEU A 51 -4.81 -0.50 -12.01
CA LEU A 51 -4.20 0.78 -12.40
C LEU A 51 -4.73 1.28 -13.76
N ASP A 52 -5.16 0.37 -14.63
CA ASP A 52 -5.72 0.71 -15.94
C ASP A 52 -7.11 1.38 -15.82
N THR A 53 -7.73 1.33 -14.64
CA THR A 53 -9.02 2.00 -14.36
C THR A 53 -8.85 3.46 -13.91
N ILE A 54 -7.62 3.91 -13.64
CA ILE A 54 -7.33 5.29 -13.24
C ILE A 54 -7.38 6.18 -14.48
N SER A 55 -8.07 7.33 -14.36
CA SER A 55 -8.21 8.25 -15.49
C SER A 55 -6.87 8.85 -15.94
N GLU A 56 -6.73 9.07 -17.25
CA GLU A 56 -5.55 9.74 -17.83
C GLU A 56 -5.31 11.12 -17.19
N GLU A 57 -6.38 11.86 -16.87
CA GLU A 57 -6.30 13.13 -16.15
C GLU A 57 -5.62 12.98 -14.78
N SER A 58 -5.98 11.95 -14.02
CA SER A 58 -5.38 11.68 -12.71
C SER A 58 -3.91 11.31 -12.85
N TRP A 59 -3.56 10.50 -13.85
CA TRP A 59 -2.17 10.16 -14.17
C TRP A 59 -1.34 11.39 -14.52
N MET A 60 -1.81 12.23 -15.43
CA MET A 60 -1.09 13.45 -15.82
C MET A 60 -0.84 14.37 -14.62
N LYS A 61 -1.88 14.59 -13.78
CA LYS A 61 -1.75 15.40 -12.56
C LYS A 61 -0.76 14.78 -11.58
N ALA A 62 -0.81 13.47 -11.36
CA ALA A 62 0.10 12.77 -10.48
C ALA A 62 1.56 12.90 -10.95
N PHE A 63 1.85 12.64 -12.22
CA PHE A 63 3.18 12.81 -12.78
C PHE A 63 3.71 14.23 -12.60
N GLN A 64 2.87 15.25 -12.80
CA GLN A 64 3.26 16.64 -12.58
C GLN A 64 3.63 16.91 -11.11
N LEU A 65 2.86 16.37 -10.16
CA LEU A 65 3.10 16.53 -8.73
C LEU A 65 4.40 15.85 -8.28
N VAL A 66 4.64 14.61 -8.71
CA VAL A 66 5.75 13.82 -8.18
C VAL A 66 7.06 13.97 -8.94
N LYS A 67 7.05 14.67 -10.09
CA LYS A 67 8.21 14.82 -10.99
C LYS A 67 9.52 15.24 -10.30
N GLN A 68 9.44 16.10 -9.29
CA GLN A 68 10.62 16.59 -8.54
C GLN A 68 10.79 15.93 -7.17
N ILE A 69 9.93 14.98 -6.84
CA ILE A 69 9.91 14.27 -5.57
C ILE A 69 10.49 12.87 -5.79
N ASP A 70 9.69 11.98 -6.37
CA ASP A 70 10.01 10.62 -6.82
C ASP A 70 8.93 10.18 -7.83
N GLU A 71 9.32 9.91 -9.07
CA GLU A 71 8.38 9.54 -10.14
C GLU A 71 7.69 8.19 -9.89
N PHE A 72 8.30 7.30 -9.10
CA PHE A 72 7.73 5.99 -8.79
C PHE A 72 6.54 6.07 -7.83
N ASP A 73 6.30 7.21 -7.20
CA ASP A 73 5.12 7.46 -6.35
C ASP A 73 3.86 7.85 -7.16
N ALA A 74 4.00 8.09 -8.47
CA ALA A 74 2.89 8.53 -9.32
C ALA A 74 1.64 7.63 -9.22
N PRO A 75 1.72 6.27 -9.19
CA PRO A 75 0.54 5.42 -9.10
C PRO A 75 -0.31 5.69 -7.85
N PHE A 76 0.33 5.91 -6.70
CA PHE A 76 -0.38 6.15 -5.44
C PHE A 76 -1.07 7.51 -5.43
N VAL A 77 -0.39 8.54 -5.94
CA VAL A 77 -0.96 9.89 -6.06
C VAL A 77 -2.09 9.93 -7.09
N ALA A 78 -1.93 9.24 -8.23
CA ALA A 78 -2.95 9.15 -9.27
C ALA A 78 -4.21 8.46 -8.75
N LEU A 79 -4.05 7.36 -8.01
CA LEU A 79 -5.16 6.65 -7.40
C LEU A 79 -5.90 7.53 -6.38
N SER A 80 -5.17 8.24 -5.52
CA SER A 80 -5.75 9.15 -4.53
C SER A 80 -6.55 10.29 -5.18
N LEU A 81 -6.04 10.84 -6.29
CA LEU A 81 -6.74 11.85 -7.09
C LEU A 81 -8.02 11.28 -7.72
N ASN A 82 -7.92 10.12 -8.37
CA ASN A 82 -9.03 9.47 -9.06
C ASN A 82 -10.18 9.10 -8.13
N MET A 83 -9.86 8.67 -6.90
CA MET A 83 -10.84 8.30 -5.87
C MET A 83 -11.25 9.47 -4.98
N ASN A 84 -10.67 10.66 -5.17
CA ASN A 84 -10.86 11.82 -4.32
C ASN A 84 -10.55 11.55 -2.82
N SER A 85 -9.65 10.62 -2.53
CA SER A 85 -9.33 10.12 -1.19
C SER A 85 -8.07 10.77 -0.61
N TYR A 86 -7.77 10.48 0.67
CA TYR A 86 -6.50 10.80 1.30
C TYR A 86 -5.46 9.71 0.99
N LEU A 87 -4.24 10.12 0.66
CA LEU A 87 -3.08 9.25 0.59
C LEU A 87 -2.45 9.12 1.98
N CYS A 88 -2.52 7.94 2.59
CA CYS A 88 -1.77 7.65 3.81
C CYS A 88 -0.41 7.07 3.45
N THR A 89 0.68 7.72 3.87
CA THR A 89 2.05 7.24 3.63
C THR A 89 2.98 7.55 4.81
N GLY A 90 3.94 6.67 5.05
CA GLY A 90 5.06 6.91 5.96
C GLY A 90 6.22 7.66 5.32
N ASP A 91 6.20 7.85 3.99
CA ASP A 91 7.25 8.58 3.28
C ASP A 91 7.12 10.10 3.53
N LYS A 92 8.03 10.61 4.37
CA LYS A 92 8.09 12.02 4.72
C LYS A 92 8.51 12.92 3.56
N ARG A 93 9.35 12.42 2.65
CA ARG A 93 9.80 13.17 1.47
C ARG A 93 8.61 13.37 0.52
N LEU A 94 7.85 12.32 0.25
CA LEU A 94 6.63 12.40 -0.56
C LEU A 94 5.60 13.34 0.08
N LYS A 95 5.27 13.12 1.35
CA LYS A 95 4.29 13.93 2.08
C LYS A 95 4.64 15.42 2.05
N ASN A 96 5.87 15.77 2.43
CA ASN A 96 6.28 17.17 2.51
C ASN A 96 6.38 17.80 1.11
N GLY A 97 6.87 17.06 0.12
CA GLY A 97 6.92 17.52 -1.27
C GLY A 97 5.53 17.83 -1.83
N LEU A 98 4.56 16.93 -1.63
CA LEU A 98 3.18 17.12 -2.06
C LEU A 98 2.52 18.33 -1.38
N LYS A 99 2.73 18.52 -0.07
CA LYS A 99 2.20 19.68 0.66
C LYS A 99 2.76 21.01 0.15
N VAL A 100 4.05 21.08 -0.17
CA VAL A 100 4.66 22.29 -0.76
C VAL A 100 4.03 22.63 -2.11
N LEU A 101 3.59 21.62 -2.86
CA LEU A 101 2.89 21.79 -4.13
C LEU A 101 1.38 22.03 -3.98
N GLY A 102 0.87 22.21 -2.75
CA GLY A 102 -0.54 22.47 -2.47
C GLY A 102 -1.44 21.24 -2.49
N TYR A 103 -0.88 20.03 -2.47
CA TYR A 103 -1.63 18.79 -2.32
C TYR A 103 -1.69 18.38 -0.84
N ASP A 104 -2.78 18.79 -0.17
CA ASP A 104 -2.95 18.58 1.28
C ASP A 104 -3.61 17.24 1.65
N LYS A 105 -4.06 16.46 0.67
CA LYS A 105 -4.70 15.15 0.88
C LYS A 105 -3.68 14.03 1.16
N VAL A 106 -2.68 14.31 1.99
CA VAL A 106 -1.66 13.35 2.39
C VAL A 106 -1.47 13.35 3.91
N ILE A 107 -1.57 12.16 4.50
CA ILE A 107 -1.56 11.96 5.97
C ILE A 107 -0.58 10.86 6.37
N GLU A 108 -0.18 10.86 7.64
CA GLU A 108 0.60 9.77 8.25
C GLU A 108 -0.32 8.82 9.04
N THR A 109 0.21 7.66 9.42
CA THR A 109 -0.53 6.64 10.17
C THR A 109 -1.10 7.18 11.48
N ASP A 110 -0.37 8.04 12.20
CA ASP A 110 -0.84 8.60 13.48
C ASP A 110 -2.13 9.42 13.30
N SER A 111 -2.28 10.11 12.17
CA SER A 111 -3.50 10.87 11.84
C SER A 111 -4.71 9.98 11.52
N LEU A 112 -4.49 8.71 11.14
CA LEU A 112 -5.61 7.79 10.88
C LEU A 112 -6.41 7.50 12.15
N LEU A 113 -5.74 7.47 13.31
CA LEU A 113 -6.41 7.22 14.58
C LEU A 113 -7.38 8.35 14.92
N GLU A 114 -6.97 9.60 14.69
CA GLU A 114 -7.80 10.79 14.89
C GLU A 114 -9.00 10.79 13.94
N ILE A 115 -8.78 10.48 12.67
CA ILE A 115 -9.84 10.38 11.66
C ILE A 115 -10.85 9.30 12.04
N ARG A 116 -10.38 8.11 12.46
CA ARG A 116 -11.27 7.02 12.90
C ARG A 116 -12.14 7.46 14.06
N ASN A 117 -11.53 8.03 15.10
CA ASN A 117 -12.25 8.45 16.30
C ASN A 117 -13.23 9.62 16.02
N ALA A 118 -13.05 10.38 14.95
CA ALA A 118 -13.97 11.44 14.53
C ALA A 118 -15.17 10.94 13.71
N LEU A 119 -15.13 9.68 13.25
CA LEU A 119 -16.20 9.03 12.47
C LEU A 119 -17.09 8.12 13.33
N ASP A 120 -16.67 7.79 14.55
CA ASP A 120 -17.43 7.05 15.57
C ASP A 120 -18.30 8.02 16.40
#